data_AF-A0A948ULA5-F1
#
_entry.id   AF-A0A948ULA5-F1
#
_cell.length_a   1.000
_cell.length_b   1.000
_cell.length_c   1.000
_cell.angle_alpha   90.00
_cell.angle_beta   90.00
_cell.angle_gamma   90.00
#
_symmetry.space_group_name_H-M   'P 1'
#
loop_
_entity.id
_entity.type
_entity.pdbx_description
1 polymer ?
#
loop_
_entity_poly.entity_id
_entity_poly.type
_entity_poly.pdbx_seq_one_letter_code
_entity_poly.pdbx_strand_id
1 'polypeptide(L)'
;MRKHTFLIFITYVWTKTLIGLTFHPFKSIKGVVRRPILLPVIFSPVMGLAVLFIVGRIAALFVSPHGLKREIVVIFLSTTLLSILFWQLLLFYLLASFLIALRK
;
A
#
# COMPACT_ATOMS: atom_id res chain seq x y z
N MET A 1 -21.18 15.68 -3.99
CA MET A 1 -19.84 16.29 -4.16
C MET A 1 -19.40 16.15 -5.61
N ARG A 2 -18.79 17.18 -6.22
CA ARG A 2 -18.19 17.06 -7.57
C ARG A 2 -17.10 15.98 -7.53
N LYS A 3 -16.97 15.18 -8.61
CA LYS A 3 -16.04 14.03 -8.70
C LYS A 3 -14.59 14.40 -8.30
N HIS A 4 -14.15 15.61 -8.61
CA HIS A 4 -12.81 16.10 -8.30
C HIS A 4 -12.59 16.35 -6.81
N THR A 5 -13.58 16.90 -6.10
CA THR A 5 -13.51 17.13 -4.66
C THR A 5 -13.41 15.82 -3.89
N PHE A 6 -14.11 14.79 -4.36
CA PHE A 6 -14.04 13.44 -3.78
C PHE A 6 -12.66 12.81 -3.96
N LEU A 7 -12.07 12.92 -5.16
CA LEU A 7 -10.71 12.47 -5.44
C LEU A 7 -9.68 13.17 -4.55
N ILE A 8 -9.71 14.50 -4.47
CA ILE A 8 -8.78 15.28 -3.65
C ILE A 8 -8.92 14.89 -2.17
N PHE A 9 -10.15 14.71 -1.69
CA PHE A 9 -10.41 14.28 -0.32
C PHE A 9 -9.85 12.89 -0.03
N ILE A 10 -10.07 11.92 -0.94
CA ILE A 10 -9.51 10.58 -0.81
C ILE A 10 -7.99 10.64 -0.79
N THR A 11 -7.35 11.34 -1.73
CA THR A 11 -5.90 11.45 -1.80
C THR A 11 -5.31 12.11 -0.56
N TYR A 12 -5.92 13.20 -0.07
CA TYR A 12 -5.49 13.87 1.17
C TYR A 12 -5.56 12.93 2.38
N VAL A 13 -6.68 12.25 2.53
CA VAL A 13 -6.90 11.27 3.60
C VAL A 13 -5.89 10.13 3.49
N TRP A 14 -5.62 9.65 2.28
CA TRP A 14 -4.68 8.58 2.00
C TRP A 14 -3.24 8.96 2.39
N THR A 15 -2.77 10.11 1.93
CA THR A 15 -1.43 10.63 2.25
C THR A 15 -1.27 10.87 3.75
N LYS A 16 -2.26 11.45 4.41
CA LYS A 16 -2.23 11.69 5.86
C LYS A 16 -2.18 10.37 6.64
N THR A 17 -2.87 9.34 6.16
CA THR A 17 -2.87 8.01 6.80
C THR A 17 -1.54 7.30 6.62
N LEU A 18 -0.94 7.38 5.41
CA LEU A 18 0.40 6.82 5.14
C LEU A 18 1.48 7.50 5.98
N ILE A 19 1.51 8.83 5.99
CA ILE A 19 2.43 9.61 6.83
C ILE A 19 2.21 9.24 8.31
N GLY A 20 0.96 9.19 8.75
CA GLY A 20 0.62 8.83 10.11
C GLY A 20 1.03 7.40 10.49
N LEU A 21 1.00 6.45 9.56
CA LEU A 21 1.47 5.08 9.76
C LEU A 21 3.00 5.03 9.88
N THR A 22 3.72 5.86 9.12
CA THR A 22 5.19 5.97 9.19
C THR A 22 5.67 6.54 10.52
N PHE A 23 5.06 7.63 11.00
CA PHE A 23 5.54 8.34 12.19
C PHE A 23 4.88 7.86 13.49
N HIS A 24 3.59 7.51 13.48
CA HIS A 24 2.82 7.16 14.68
C HIS A 24 1.82 6.01 14.40
N PRO A 25 2.31 4.78 14.15
CA PRO A 25 1.50 3.67 13.65
C PRO A 25 0.29 3.34 14.53
N PHE A 26 0.48 3.24 15.85
CA PHE A 26 -0.60 2.91 16.79
C PHE A 26 -1.70 3.97 16.87
N LYS A 27 -1.33 5.25 16.84
CA LYS A 27 -2.29 6.37 16.90
C LYS A 27 -3.09 6.46 15.59
N SER A 28 -2.44 6.25 14.45
CA SER A 28 -3.09 6.24 13.14
C SER A 28 -4.05 5.08 12.99
N ILE A 29 -3.70 3.88 13.43
CA ILE A 29 -4.58 2.71 13.34
C ILE A 29 -5.83 2.88 14.19
N LYS A 30 -5.72 3.43 15.41
CA LYS A 30 -6.91 3.82 16.20
C LYS A 30 -7.83 4.76 15.44
N GLY A 31 -7.27 5.73 14.71
CA GLY A 31 -8.04 6.68 13.90
C GLY A 31 -8.71 6.04 12.68
N VAL A 32 -8.01 5.12 12.01
CA VAL A 32 -8.47 4.40 10.82
C VAL A 32 -9.58 3.40 11.18
N VAL A 33 -9.40 2.58 12.21
CA VAL A 33 -10.38 1.56 12.60
C VAL A 33 -11.68 2.18 13.13
N ARG A 34 -11.61 3.35 13.81
CA ARG A 34 -12.80 4.07 14.29
C ARG A 34 -13.61 4.76 13.18
N ARG A 35 -13.03 4.96 11.99
CA ARG A 35 -13.70 5.63 10.87
C ARG A 35 -13.77 4.67 9.67
N PRO A 36 -14.92 4.03 9.40
CA PRO A 36 -15.04 2.98 8.38
C PRO A 36 -14.68 3.45 6.96
N ILE A 37 -14.77 4.76 6.69
CA ILE A 37 -14.34 5.40 5.44
C ILE A 37 -12.82 5.22 5.18
N LEU A 38 -12.03 4.96 6.22
CA LEU A 38 -10.58 4.78 6.14
C LEU A 38 -10.15 3.31 5.99
N LEU A 39 -11.07 2.35 6.14
CA LEU A 39 -10.79 0.92 5.94
C LEU A 39 -10.24 0.58 4.54
N PRO A 40 -10.68 1.20 3.43
CA PRO A 40 -10.10 0.95 2.10
C PRO A 40 -8.60 1.26 2.04
N VAL A 41 -8.11 2.16 2.89
CA VAL A 41 -6.68 2.51 2.96
C VAL A 41 -5.84 1.34 3.46
N ILE A 42 -6.39 0.48 4.33
CA ILE A 42 -5.73 -0.74 4.79
C ILE A 42 -5.53 -1.72 3.62
N PHE A 43 -6.46 -1.75 2.66
CA PHE A 43 -6.35 -2.57 1.46
C PHE A 43 -5.50 -1.93 0.35
N SER A 44 -5.08 -0.68 0.51
CA SER A 44 -4.28 0.02 -0.52
C SER A 44 -2.99 -0.69 -0.92
N PRO A 45 -2.26 -1.40 -0.06
CA PRO A 45 -1.07 -2.11 -0.51
C PRO A 45 -1.42 -3.45 -1.17
N VAL A 46 -2.63 -4.01 -0.95
CA VAL A 46 -3.15 -5.15 -1.74
C VAL A 46 -3.44 -4.67 -3.17
N MET A 47 -4.06 -3.49 -3.29
CA MET A 47 -4.24 -2.84 -4.60
C MET A 47 -2.87 -2.52 -5.24
N GLY A 48 -1.89 -2.07 -4.45
CA GLY A 48 -0.52 -1.85 -4.91
C GLY A 48 0.15 -3.11 -5.47
N LEU A 49 0.02 -4.25 -4.79
CA LEU A 49 0.49 -5.55 -5.28
C LEU A 49 -0.23 -5.96 -6.58
N ALA A 50 -1.56 -5.80 -6.64
CA ALA A 50 -2.34 -6.12 -7.83
C ALA A 50 -1.91 -5.27 -9.03
N VAL A 51 -1.73 -3.95 -8.83
CA VAL A 51 -1.27 -3.02 -9.87
C VAL A 51 0.15 -3.39 -10.31
N LEU A 52 1.07 -3.66 -9.40
CA LEU A 52 2.43 -4.08 -9.76
C LEU A 52 2.47 -5.41 -10.51
N PHE A 53 1.63 -6.36 -10.14
CA PHE A 53 1.54 -7.63 -10.85
C PHE A 53 1.01 -7.43 -12.27
N ILE A 54 -0.03 -6.60 -12.44
CA ILE A 54 -0.59 -6.26 -13.75
C ILE A 54 0.45 -5.50 -14.59
N VAL A 55 1.08 -4.45 -14.04
CA VAL A 55 2.10 -3.66 -14.71
C VAL A 55 3.31 -4.51 -15.06
N GLY A 56 3.77 -5.38 -14.16
CA GLY A 56 4.86 -6.32 -14.41
C GLY A 56 4.53 -7.31 -15.53
N ARG A 57 3.28 -7.80 -15.59
CA ARG A 57 2.84 -8.67 -16.68
C ARG A 57 2.71 -7.95 -18.01
N ILE A 58 2.17 -6.75 -18.02
CA ILE A 58 2.09 -5.89 -19.21
C ILE A 58 3.52 -5.59 -19.69
N ALA A 59 4.42 -5.17 -18.81
CA ALA A 59 5.81 -4.89 -19.14
C ALA A 59 6.52 -6.11 -19.76
N ALA A 60 6.26 -7.32 -19.24
CA ALA A 60 6.79 -8.56 -19.82
C ALA A 60 6.24 -8.90 -21.22
N LEU A 61 5.05 -8.38 -21.59
CA LEU A 61 4.49 -8.57 -22.94
C LEU A 61 5.07 -7.58 -23.96
N PHE A 62 5.37 -6.35 -23.54
CA PHE A 62 5.85 -5.29 -24.43
C PHE A 62 7.37 -5.18 -24.50
N VAL A 63 8.07 -5.64 -23.47
CA VAL A 63 9.51 -5.50 -23.36
C VAL A 63 10.08 -6.90 -23.22
N SER A 64 10.75 -7.37 -24.27
CA SER A 64 11.75 -8.44 -24.15
C SER A 64 13.13 -7.77 -24.13
N PRO A 65 13.52 -7.08 -23.04
CA PRO A 65 14.85 -6.49 -22.99
C PRO A 65 15.84 -7.67 -22.93
N HIS A 66 16.76 -7.72 -23.90
CA HIS A 66 17.85 -8.68 -23.91
C HIS A 66 19.07 -8.05 -23.20
N GLY A 67 19.78 -8.83 -22.37
CA GLY A 67 21.00 -8.39 -21.66
C GLY A 67 20.74 -7.55 -20.39
N LEU A 68 21.71 -6.71 -20.02
CA LEU A 68 21.78 -5.91 -18.78
C LEU A 68 20.51 -5.09 -18.45
N LYS A 69 19.79 -4.61 -19.46
CA LYS A 69 18.54 -3.85 -19.26
C LYS A 69 17.45 -4.70 -18.61
N ARG A 70 17.45 -6.03 -18.85
CA ARG A 70 16.52 -6.96 -18.21
C ARG A 70 16.80 -7.09 -16.72
N GLU A 71 18.06 -7.22 -16.36
CA GLU A 71 18.47 -7.42 -14.97
C GLU A 71 18.12 -6.22 -14.09
N ILE A 72 18.33 -5.00 -14.60
CA ILE A 72 17.95 -3.77 -13.88
C ILE A 72 16.44 -3.72 -13.63
N VAL A 73 15.63 -4.04 -14.64
CA VAL A 73 14.17 -4.06 -14.52
C VAL A 73 13.72 -5.14 -13.52
N VAL A 74 14.34 -6.33 -13.56
CA VAL A 74 14.04 -7.43 -12.63
C VAL A 74 14.40 -7.05 -11.19
N ILE A 75 15.58 -6.44 -10.96
CA ILE A 75 16.01 -5.99 -9.63
C ILE A 75 15.04 -4.92 -9.11
N PHE A 76 14.70 -3.92 -9.93
CA PHE A 76 13.76 -2.87 -9.56
C PHE A 76 12.38 -3.43 -9.20
N LEU A 77 11.83 -4.33 -10.01
CA LEU A 77 10.53 -4.95 -9.73
C LEU A 77 10.58 -5.84 -8.48
N SER A 78 11.64 -6.63 -8.32
CA SER A 78 11.81 -7.54 -7.18
C SER A 78 11.95 -6.77 -5.85
N THR A 79 12.75 -5.70 -5.84
CA THR A 79 12.92 -4.84 -4.66
C THR A 79 11.64 -4.09 -4.32
N THR A 80 10.91 -3.59 -5.32
CA THR A 80 9.61 -2.95 -5.12
C THR A 80 8.58 -3.93 -4.55
N LEU A 81 8.52 -5.16 -5.07
CA LEU A 81 7.65 -6.22 -4.56
C LEU A 81 7.98 -6.58 -3.11
N LEU A 82 9.27 -6.76 -2.79
CA LEU A 82 9.73 -7.04 -1.42
C LEU A 82 9.36 -5.91 -0.47
N SER A 83 9.58 -4.65 -0.88
CA SER A 83 9.23 -3.47 -0.08
C SER A 83 7.74 -3.45 0.26
N ILE A 84 6.87 -3.71 -0.72
CA ILE A 84 5.42 -3.73 -0.51
C ILE A 84 4.99 -4.93 0.33
N LEU A 85 5.61 -6.10 0.15
CA LEU A 85 5.35 -7.28 0.97
C LEU A 85 5.67 -6.99 2.45
N PHE A 86 6.84 -6.42 2.75
CA PHE A 86 7.21 -6.04 4.12
C PHE A 86 6.29 -4.97 4.69
N TRP A 87 5.93 -3.97 3.89
CA TRP A 87 4.94 -2.96 4.28
C TRP A 87 3.60 -3.61 4.66
N GLN A 88 3.20 -4.65 3.93
CA GLN A 88 1.96 -5.36 4.18
C GLN A 88 2.00 -6.20 5.46
N LEU A 89 3.11 -6.90 5.71
CA LEU A 89 3.33 -7.62 6.96
C LEU A 89 3.29 -6.69 8.17
N LEU A 90 3.89 -5.49 8.06
CA LEU A 90 3.86 -4.48 9.12
C LEU A 90 2.43 -4.04 9.43
N LEU A 91 1.62 -3.76 8.41
CA LEU A 91 0.23 -3.34 8.60
C LEU A 91 -0.62 -4.44 9.22
N PHE A 92 -0.46 -5.70 8.78
CA PHE A 92 -1.14 -6.83 9.40
C PHE A 92 -0.73 -7.02 10.85
N TYR A 93 0.57 -6.91 11.16
CA TYR A 93 1.07 -6.98 12.52
C TYR A 93 0.45 -5.90 13.41
N LEU A 94 0.43 -4.65 12.94
CA LEU A 94 -0.13 -3.56 13.73
C LEU A 94 -1.65 -3.67 13.89
N LEU A 95 -2.37 -4.16 12.87
CA LEU A 95 -3.80 -4.45 12.96
C LEU A 95 -4.06 -5.56 13.99
N ALA A 96 -3.31 -6.66 13.95
CA ALA A 96 -3.43 -7.76 14.89
C ALA A 96 -3.11 -7.32 16.32
N SER A 97 -2.01 -6.58 16.51
CA SER A 97 -1.61 -5.98 17.79
C SER A 97 -2.71 -5.09 18.35
N PHE A 98 -3.35 -4.26 17.51
CA PHE A 98 -4.47 -3.43 17.91
C PHE A 98 -5.71 -4.22 18.33
N LEU A 99 -6.08 -5.26 17.57
CA LEU A 99 -7.23 -6.11 17.90
C LEU A 99 -7.02 -6.87 19.22
N ILE A 100 -5.81 -7.37 19.47
CA ILE A 100 -5.46 -8.01 20.74
C ILE A 100 -5.55 -7.02 21.90
N ALA A 101 -5.03 -5.79 21.72
CA ALA A 101 -5.09 -4.74 22.73
C ALA A 101 -6.50 -4.22 23.02
N LEU A 102 -7.45 -4.36 22.08
CA LEU A 102 -8.86 -4.01 22.27
C LEU A 102 -9.65 -5.09 23.01
N ARG A 103 -9.18 -6.34 22.98
CA ARG A 103 -9.83 -7.50 23.61
C ARG A 103 -9.47 -7.66 25.10
N LYS A 104 -8.36 -7.05 25.53
CA LYS A 104 -8.04 -6.82 26.95
C LYS A 104 -8.78 -5.60 27.47
#